data_AF-A0A7L2NU60-F1
#
_entry.id   AF-A0A7L2NU60-F1
#
_cell.length_a   1.000
_cell.length_b   1.000
_cell.length_c   1.000
_cell.angle_alpha   90.00
_cell.angle_beta   90.00
_cell.angle_gamma   90.00
#
_symmetry.space_group_name_H-M   'P 1'
#
loop_
_entity.id
_entity.type
_entity.pdbx_description
1 polymer ?
#
loop_
_entity_poly.entity_id
_entity_poly.type
_entity_poly.pdbx_seq_one_letter_code
_entity_poly.pdbx_strand_id
1 'polypeptide(L)'
;MSHLLCALLSLFSFAALLESAQWQLQENVLVIESQWDAQAPATRVELTCDTSEDSVYWEKGSGWKREGKTVSAAVKESPDAGNYSCWSQERRELLGSKLLLITRISPQGKMMRWILKSFKEPKDTFLKCEAKNYSGIFSCSWMTENNSPNVKFTIRSLNNPQGDVSCSSPVAVTKGTLTTYTAQCHKENFCPFAEEHQPIDMFLEVIDEVEYENCTSSFFIRDIIKPDPPQCHYVASNGTVTWTYPRTWSTPNSYFPLTFKVKVKSPKRSKKEFDTEEQWVQLPAPGPAEVWVQARDRCYLSSWSEWSSLCR
;
A
#
# COMPACT_ATOMS: atom_id res chain seq x y z
N MET A 1 54.95 2.12 -35.18
CA MET A 1 54.17 1.01 -34.58
C MET A 1 53.66 1.46 -33.23
N SER A 2 52.43 1.10 -32.86
CA SER A 2 51.83 1.30 -31.52
C SER A 2 51.06 2.58 -31.21
N HIS A 3 50.17 3.07 -32.09
CA HIS A 3 49.06 3.94 -31.66
C HIS A 3 47.71 3.67 -32.36
N LEU A 4 47.60 2.59 -33.14
CA LEU A 4 46.39 2.26 -33.92
C LEU A 4 45.64 1.01 -33.45
N LEU A 5 46.00 0.46 -32.28
CA LEU A 5 45.44 -0.81 -31.76
C LEU A 5 44.57 -0.68 -30.50
N CYS A 6 44.39 0.52 -29.94
CA CYS A 6 43.55 0.72 -28.75
C CYS A 6 42.15 1.28 -29.05
N ALA A 7 41.73 1.36 -30.31
CA ALA A 7 40.41 1.89 -30.69
C ALA A 7 39.42 0.82 -31.19
N LEU A 8 39.78 -0.47 -31.13
CA LEU A 8 38.93 -1.57 -31.64
C LEU A 8 38.49 -2.60 -30.57
N LEU A 9 38.74 -2.32 -29.27
CA LEU A 9 38.34 -3.21 -28.17
C LEU A 9 37.26 -2.64 -27.25
N SER A 10 36.65 -1.49 -27.59
CA SER A 10 35.53 -0.92 -26.82
C SER A 10 34.15 -1.18 -27.46
N LEU A 11 34.02 -2.19 -28.31
CA LEU A 11 32.76 -2.57 -28.97
C LEU A 11 32.05 -3.77 -28.31
N PHE A 12 32.56 -4.27 -27.19
CA PHE A 12 31.89 -5.34 -26.43
C PHE A 12 31.75 -4.94 -24.96
N SER A 13 30.66 -4.26 -24.64
CA SER A 13 29.93 -4.33 -23.34
C SER A 13 28.83 -3.26 -23.31
N PHE A 14 28.02 -3.20 -24.36
CA PHE A 14 26.64 -2.73 -24.25
C PHE A 14 25.73 -3.91 -24.61
N ALA A 15 25.89 -5.02 -23.89
CA ALA A 15 24.73 -5.85 -23.63
C ALA A 15 23.85 -4.96 -22.75
N ALA A 16 22.84 -4.36 -23.38
CA ALA A 16 21.76 -3.70 -22.66
C ALA A 16 21.37 -4.61 -21.49
N LEU A 17 21.31 -4.05 -20.29
CA LEU A 17 20.48 -4.59 -19.23
C LEU A 17 19.07 -4.67 -19.82
N LEU A 18 18.76 -5.79 -20.47
CA LEU A 18 17.38 -6.23 -20.67
C LEU A 18 16.91 -6.51 -19.26
N GLU A 19 16.32 -5.49 -18.62
CA GLU A 19 15.40 -5.72 -17.52
C GLU A 19 14.46 -6.81 -18.00
N SER A 20 14.51 -7.96 -17.34
CA SER A 20 13.70 -9.10 -17.72
C SER A 20 12.24 -8.66 -17.58
N ALA A 21 11.46 -8.70 -18.67
CA ALA A 21 10.02 -8.40 -18.69
C ALA A 21 9.17 -9.43 -17.90
N GLN A 22 9.82 -10.15 -16.99
CA GLN A 22 9.27 -11.12 -16.08
C GLN A 22 10.15 -11.22 -14.84
N TRP A 23 9.57 -11.63 -13.73
CA TRP A 23 10.29 -11.92 -12.50
C TRP A 23 9.54 -12.99 -11.70
N GLN A 24 10.27 -13.66 -10.80
CA GLN A 24 9.73 -14.73 -9.98
C GLN A 24 9.19 -14.15 -8.68
N LEU A 25 7.87 -14.32 -8.46
CA LEU A 25 7.21 -13.83 -7.25
C LEU A 25 7.41 -14.78 -6.06
N GLN A 26 7.27 -16.08 -6.32
CA GLN A 26 7.54 -17.15 -5.36
C GLN A 26 7.87 -18.41 -6.16
N GLU A 27 8.14 -19.52 -5.46
CA GLU A 27 8.36 -20.79 -6.12
C GLU A 27 7.18 -21.12 -7.07
N ASN A 28 7.50 -21.44 -8.32
CA ASN A 28 6.52 -21.76 -9.37
C ASN A 28 5.52 -20.66 -9.74
N VAL A 29 5.73 -19.40 -9.33
CA VAL A 29 4.87 -18.27 -9.74
C VAL A 29 5.72 -17.17 -10.38
N LEU A 30 5.40 -16.85 -11.64
CA LEU A 30 6.06 -15.83 -12.43
C LEU A 30 5.09 -14.68 -12.69
N VAL A 31 5.57 -13.44 -12.56
CA VAL A 31 4.84 -12.24 -12.96
C VAL A 31 5.42 -11.74 -14.27
N ILE A 32 4.56 -11.57 -15.27
CA ILE A 32 4.92 -11.14 -16.62
C ILE A 32 4.48 -9.69 -16.79
N GLU A 33 5.42 -8.84 -17.17
CA GLU A 33 5.16 -7.45 -17.53
C GLU A 33 4.65 -7.40 -18.97
N SER A 34 3.35 -7.15 -19.12
CA SER A 34 2.70 -7.02 -20.42
C SER A 34 2.47 -5.56 -20.77
N GLN A 35 3.14 -5.08 -21.82
CA GLN A 35 2.90 -3.75 -22.37
C GLN A 35 1.46 -3.66 -22.89
N TRP A 36 0.65 -2.82 -22.28
CA TRP A 36 -0.77 -2.68 -22.54
C TRP A 36 -1.02 -1.68 -23.69
N ASP A 37 -0.48 -2.03 -24.85
CA ASP A 37 -0.61 -1.33 -26.11
C ASP A 37 -0.98 -2.33 -27.21
N ALA A 38 -1.89 -1.96 -28.12
CA ALA A 38 -2.42 -2.86 -29.14
C ALA A 38 -1.34 -3.29 -30.14
N GLN A 39 -0.32 -2.45 -30.35
CA GLN A 39 0.79 -2.71 -31.26
C GLN A 39 1.96 -3.45 -30.58
N ALA A 40 1.99 -3.49 -29.24
CA ALA A 40 3.08 -4.16 -28.53
C ALA A 40 2.96 -5.70 -28.65
N PRO A 41 4.05 -6.41 -29.00
CA PRO A 41 4.01 -7.86 -29.13
C PRO A 41 3.79 -8.54 -27.77
N ALA A 42 3.41 -9.82 -27.82
CA ALA A 42 3.35 -10.67 -26.63
C ALA A 42 4.76 -10.90 -26.05
N THR A 43 4.86 -10.95 -24.72
CA THR A 43 6.08 -11.30 -24.01
C THR A 43 6.31 -12.81 -24.13
N ARG A 44 7.50 -13.23 -24.56
CA ARG A 44 7.87 -14.65 -24.64
C ARG A 44 8.49 -15.11 -23.33
N VAL A 45 7.92 -16.16 -22.78
CA VAL A 45 8.31 -16.76 -21.50
C VAL A 45 8.78 -18.18 -21.75
N GLU A 46 9.98 -18.52 -21.28
CA GLU A 46 10.46 -19.90 -21.30
C GLU A 46 10.03 -20.62 -20.04
N LEU A 47 9.35 -21.75 -20.21
CA LEU A 47 8.91 -22.64 -19.15
C LEU A 47 9.73 -23.91 -19.21
N THR A 48 10.48 -24.20 -18.15
CA THR A 48 11.29 -25.43 -18.04
C THR A 48 10.74 -26.34 -16.95
N CYS A 49 10.53 -27.60 -17.30
CA CYS A 49 10.02 -28.61 -16.39
C CYS A 49 11.17 -29.18 -15.58
N ASP A 50 11.07 -29.09 -14.25
CA ASP A 50 12.09 -29.59 -13.35
C ASP A 50 11.90 -31.09 -13.11
N THR A 51 12.45 -31.88 -14.02
CA THR A 51 12.38 -33.35 -14.01
C THR A 51 13.60 -33.94 -14.71
N SER A 52 13.92 -35.19 -14.39
CA SER A 52 14.93 -35.98 -15.11
C SER A 52 14.36 -36.66 -16.36
N GLU A 53 13.05 -36.63 -16.58
CA GLU A 53 12.42 -37.20 -17.78
C GLU A 53 12.64 -36.33 -19.03
N ASP A 54 12.93 -36.98 -20.16
CA ASP A 54 13.07 -36.32 -21.46
C ASP A 54 11.72 -36.19 -22.18
N SER A 55 10.82 -37.17 -22.01
CA SER A 55 9.52 -37.27 -22.68
C SER A 55 8.42 -36.57 -21.87
N VAL A 56 8.34 -35.25 -21.97
CA VAL A 56 7.32 -34.43 -21.28
C VAL A 56 6.56 -33.52 -22.22
N TYR A 57 5.36 -33.11 -21.81
CA TYR A 57 4.59 -32.09 -22.49
C TYR A 57 4.01 -31.08 -21.49
N TRP A 58 3.81 -29.86 -21.96
CA TRP A 58 3.13 -28.81 -21.23
C TRP A 58 1.70 -28.63 -21.73
N GLU A 59 0.80 -28.31 -20.83
CA GLU A 59 -0.62 -28.08 -21.10
C GLU A 59 -1.14 -26.88 -20.31
N LYS A 60 -2.04 -26.11 -20.94
CA LYS A 60 -2.82 -25.05 -20.31
C LYS A 60 -4.24 -25.04 -20.84
N GLY A 61 -5.20 -25.26 -19.94
CA GLY A 61 -6.60 -25.43 -20.31
C GLY A 61 -6.77 -26.54 -21.35
N SER A 62 -7.75 -26.41 -22.24
CA SER A 62 -8.01 -27.39 -23.30
C SER A 62 -7.33 -27.08 -24.64
N GLY A 63 -6.78 -25.89 -24.82
CA GLY A 63 -6.37 -25.37 -26.14
C GLY A 63 -4.88 -25.28 -26.38
N TRP A 64 -4.04 -25.27 -25.34
CA TRP A 64 -2.60 -25.07 -25.48
C TRP A 64 -1.84 -26.30 -25.00
N LYS A 65 -1.10 -26.93 -25.93
CA LYS A 65 -0.24 -28.10 -25.66
C LYS A 65 1.05 -27.99 -26.47
N ARG A 66 2.19 -28.26 -25.82
CA ARG A 66 3.53 -28.23 -26.42
C ARG A 66 4.38 -29.37 -25.86
N GLU A 67 5.08 -30.07 -26.73
CA GLU A 67 6.01 -31.13 -26.34
C GLU A 67 7.39 -30.55 -26.05
N GLY A 68 8.12 -31.18 -25.14
CA GLY A 68 9.49 -30.83 -24.77
C GLY A 68 9.61 -30.31 -23.34
N LYS A 69 10.82 -30.48 -22.78
CA LYS A 69 11.18 -30.07 -21.43
C LYS A 69 11.13 -28.55 -21.22
N THR A 70 11.60 -27.81 -22.21
CA THR A 70 11.53 -26.35 -22.24
C THR A 70 10.65 -25.91 -23.41
N VAL A 71 9.64 -25.09 -23.11
CA VAL A 71 8.69 -24.56 -24.10
C VAL A 71 8.60 -23.05 -23.99
N SER A 72 8.34 -22.37 -25.11
CA SER A 72 8.12 -20.93 -25.13
C SER A 72 6.62 -20.62 -25.18
N ALA A 73 6.11 -19.88 -24.20
CA ALA A 73 4.75 -19.37 -24.14
C ALA A 73 4.75 -17.87 -24.51
N ALA A 74 3.81 -17.45 -25.35
CA ALA A 74 3.57 -16.04 -25.65
C ALA A 74 2.45 -15.53 -24.74
N VAL A 75 2.71 -14.48 -23.96
CA VAL A 75 1.80 -13.92 -22.96
C VAL A 75 1.54 -12.46 -23.26
N LYS A 76 0.27 -12.11 -23.53
CA LYS A 76 -0.16 -10.73 -23.80
C LYS A 76 -1.33 -10.33 -22.91
N GLU A 77 -2.36 -11.15 -22.86
CA GLU A 77 -3.61 -10.86 -22.16
C GLU A 77 -3.96 -11.93 -21.12
N SER A 78 -4.95 -11.67 -20.27
CA SER A 78 -5.38 -12.56 -19.19
C SER A 78 -5.64 -14.01 -19.65
N PRO A 79 -6.22 -14.28 -20.85
CA PRO A 79 -6.36 -15.66 -21.36
C PRO A 79 -5.05 -16.40 -21.62
N ASP A 80 -3.92 -15.71 -21.77
CA ASP A 80 -2.60 -16.33 -21.93
C ASP A 80 -1.98 -16.68 -20.57
N ALA A 81 -2.41 -16.03 -19.49
CA ALA A 81 -1.94 -16.28 -18.14
C ALA A 81 -2.70 -17.42 -17.43
N GLY A 82 -2.22 -17.80 -16.24
CA GLY A 82 -2.76 -18.90 -15.45
C GLY A 82 -1.80 -20.07 -15.33
N ASN A 83 -2.35 -21.24 -14.98
CA ASN A 83 -1.55 -22.40 -14.63
C ASN A 83 -1.12 -23.20 -15.87
N TYR A 84 0.19 -23.33 -16.05
CA TYR A 84 0.82 -24.21 -17.02
C TYR A 84 1.30 -25.47 -16.31
N SER A 85 0.84 -26.62 -16.77
CA SER A 85 1.14 -27.91 -16.14
C SER A 85 2.08 -28.72 -17.03
N CYS A 86 3.17 -29.22 -16.45
CA CYS A 86 4.08 -30.17 -17.09
C CYS A 86 3.66 -31.60 -16.74
N TRP A 87 3.57 -32.45 -17.75
CA TRP A 87 3.12 -33.83 -17.62
C TRP A 87 4.13 -34.79 -18.24
N SER A 88 4.28 -35.95 -17.62
CA SER A 88 4.98 -37.10 -18.21
C SER A 88 4.16 -37.64 -19.37
N GLN A 89 4.78 -37.79 -20.53
CA GLN A 89 4.11 -38.38 -21.69
C GLN A 89 3.87 -39.89 -21.51
N GLU A 90 4.79 -40.57 -20.83
CA GLU A 90 4.74 -42.02 -20.61
C GLU A 90 3.76 -42.37 -19.49
N ARG A 91 3.94 -41.74 -18.31
CA ARG A 91 3.16 -42.06 -17.12
C ARG A 91 1.80 -41.35 -17.07
N ARG A 92 1.62 -40.29 -17.87
CA ARG A 92 0.45 -39.38 -17.82
C ARG A 92 0.25 -38.77 -16.42
N GLU A 93 1.36 -38.50 -15.74
CA GLU A 93 1.38 -37.93 -14.39
C GLU A 93 1.83 -36.48 -14.43
N LEU A 94 1.29 -35.67 -13.51
CA LEU A 94 1.69 -34.28 -13.34
C LEU A 94 3.07 -34.24 -12.69
N LEU A 95 4.04 -33.61 -13.37
CA LEU A 95 5.42 -33.50 -12.90
C LEU A 95 5.68 -32.15 -12.22
N GLY A 96 4.95 -31.11 -12.61
CA GLY A 96 5.08 -29.80 -12.01
C GLY A 96 4.15 -28.79 -12.65
N SER A 97 4.14 -27.57 -12.10
CA SER A 97 3.33 -26.49 -12.62
C SER A 97 4.03 -25.14 -12.48
N LYS A 98 3.65 -24.19 -13.33
CA LYS A 98 4.07 -22.79 -13.27
C LYS A 98 2.83 -21.92 -13.43
N LEU A 99 2.55 -21.08 -12.44
CA LEU A 99 1.49 -20.08 -12.51
C LEU A 99 2.07 -18.79 -13.11
N LEU A 100 1.54 -18.36 -14.26
CA LEU A 100 1.85 -17.06 -14.83
C LEU A 100 0.80 -16.06 -14.40
N LEU A 101 1.25 -14.93 -13.85
CA LEU A 101 0.45 -13.75 -13.56
C LEU A 101 0.84 -12.63 -14.53
N ILE A 102 -0.07 -11.71 -14.81
CA ILE A 102 0.19 -10.55 -15.67
C ILE A 102 0.10 -9.28 -14.86
N THR A 103 1.11 -8.43 -14.98
CA THR A 103 0.99 -7.02 -14.64
C THR A 103 0.92 -6.19 -15.90
N ARG A 104 -0.02 -5.24 -15.95
CA ARG A 104 -0.25 -4.40 -17.12
C ARG A 104 0.63 -3.17 -17.02
N ILE A 105 1.50 -2.97 -18.01
CA ILE A 105 2.40 -1.82 -18.09
C ILE A 105 1.88 -0.83 -19.13
N SER A 106 1.68 0.42 -18.75
CA SER A 106 1.31 1.50 -19.67
C SER A 106 2.41 1.78 -20.68
N PRO A 107 2.11 2.45 -21.82
CA PRO A 107 3.14 2.84 -22.80
C PRO A 107 4.28 3.70 -22.23
N GLN A 108 4.09 4.31 -21.06
CA GLN A 108 5.11 5.09 -20.35
C GLN A 108 5.95 4.23 -19.37
N GLY A 109 5.83 2.90 -19.40
CA GLY A 109 6.58 2.00 -18.53
C GLY A 109 6.05 1.94 -17.09
N LYS A 110 4.86 2.47 -16.80
CA LYS A 110 4.28 2.45 -15.46
C LYS A 110 3.24 1.34 -15.31
N MET A 111 3.28 0.60 -14.20
CA MET A 111 2.24 -0.35 -13.82
C MET A 111 0.87 0.35 -13.74
N MET A 112 -0.09 -0.18 -14.48
CA MET A 112 -1.48 0.25 -14.47
C MET A 112 -2.19 -0.41 -13.30
N ARG A 113 -2.85 0.40 -12.47
CA ARG A 113 -3.66 -0.05 -11.34
C ARG A 113 -5.13 0.17 -11.64
N TRP A 114 -5.86 -0.92 -11.73
CA TRP A 114 -7.26 -0.97 -12.11
C TRP A 114 -8.06 -1.82 -11.11
N ILE A 115 -7.40 -2.73 -10.39
CA ILE A 115 -7.92 -3.36 -9.17
C ILE A 115 -7.86 -2.33 -8.03
N LEU A 116 -6.71 -1.68 -7.82
CA LEU A 116 -6.58 -0.66 -6.77
C LEU A 116 -7.11 0.70 -7.21
N LYS A 117 -7.87 1.35 -6.32
CA LYS A 117 -8.37 2.71 -6.48
C LYS A 117 -7.50 3.69 -5.70
N SER A 118 -7.04 4.75 -6.37
CA SER A 118 -6.24 5.80 -5.71
C SER A 118 -7.08 6.62 -4.74
N PHE A 119 -6.48 7.03 -3.63
CA PHE A 119 -7.00 8.09 -2.77
C PHE A 119 -7.05 9.42 -3.53
N LYS A 120 -7.98 10.30 -3.12
CA LYS A 120 -8.12 11.62 -3.75
C LYS A 120 -6.93 12.52 -3.46
N GLU A 121 -6.40 12.46 -2.25
CA GLU A 121 -5.27 13.26 -1.77
C GLU A 121 -4.40 12.41 -0.83
N PRO A 122 -3.09 12.28 -1.09
CA PRO A 122 -2.40 12.69 -2.31
C PRO A 122 -2.87 11.88 -3.53
N LYS A 123 -2.80 12.48 -4.74
CA LYS A 123 -3.07 11.74 -5.99
C LYS A 123 -2.07 10.60 -6.15
N ASP A 124 -2.49 9.54 -6.84
CA ASP A 124 -1.68 8.33 -7.10
C ASP A 124 -1.20 7.58 -5.84
N THR A 125 -1.83 7.82 -4.68
CA THR A 125 -1.63 7.03 -3.47
C THR A 125 -2.65 5.89 -3.44
N PHE A 126 -2.19 4.64 -3.31
CA PHE A 126 -3.07 3.46 -3.27
C PHE A 126 -3.09 2.75 -1.91
N LEU A 127 -2.02 2.94 -1.12
CA LEU A 127 -1.88 2.43 0.24
C LEU A 127 -1.63 3.61 1.18
N LYS A 128 -2.58 3.87 2.07
CA LYS A 128 -2.49 4.94 3.06
C LYS A 128 -2.36 4.33 4.44
N CYS A 129 -1.34 4.74 5.19
CA CYS A 129 -1.19 4.32 6.59
C CYS A 129 -1.34 5.52 7.53
N GLU A 130 -1.96 5.30 8.68
CA GLU A 130 -2.19 6.31 9.73
C GLU A 130 -1.91 5.68 11.11
N ALA A 131 -1.27 6.45 11.99
CA ALA A 131 -1.00 6.07 13.38
C ALA A 131 -1.67 7.06 14.34
N LYS A 132 -2.31 6.56 15.39
CA LYS A 132 -3.00 7.43 16.36
C LYS A 132 -2.06 8.04 17.40
N ASN A 133 -0.90 7.43 17.57
CA ASN A 133 0.09 7.71 18.60
C ASN A 133 1.43 7.09 18.20
N TYR A 134 2.42 7.21 19.08
CA TYR A 134 3.77 6.67 18.90
C TYR A 134 3.95 5.26 19.48
N SER A 135 2.90 4.44 19.59
CA SER A 135 3.00 3.10 20.20
C SER A 135 3.67 2.04 19.32
N GLY A 136 3.95 2.35 18.05
CA GLY A 136 4.31 1.33 17.05
C GLY A 136 3.10 0.74 16.31
N ILE A 137 1.87 1.03 16.76
CA ILE A 137 0.63 0.55 16.14
C ILE A 137 0.13 1.57 15.11
N PHE A 138 -0.15 1.09 13.91
CA PHE A 138 -0.71 1.87 12.82
C PHE A 138 -1.76 1.07 12.04
N SER A 139 -2.52 1.72 11.18
CA SER A 139 -3.49 1.07 10.31
C SER A 139 -3.23 1.47 8.88
N CYS A 140 -3.19 0.49 7.98
CA CYS A 140 -3.02 0.72 6.56
C CYS A 140 -4.31 0.38 5.83
N SER A 141 -4.73 1.27 4.94
CA SER A 141 -5.97 1.17 4.18
C SER A 141 -5.71 1.32 2.69
N TRP A 142 -6.47 0.57 1.90
CA TRP A 142 -6.51 0.64 0.44
C TRP A 142 -7.95 0.47 -0.03
N MET A 143 -8.21 0.84 -1.27
CA MET A 143 -9.56 0.86 -1.83
C MET A 143 -9.61 0.14 -3.17
N THR A 144 -10.77 -0.42 -3.49
CA THR A 144 -11.06 -1.04 -4.77
C THR A 144 -12.52 -0.79 -5.15
N GLU A 145 -12.78 -0.64 -6.44
CA GLU A 145 -14.13 -0.69 -7.04
C GLU A 145 -14.38 -2.05 -7.72
N ASN A 146 -13.41 -2.97 -7.63
CA ASN A 146 -13.50 -4.32 -8.15
C ASN A 146 -14.41 -5.17 -7.25
N ASN A 147 -15.41 -5.81 -7.85
CA ASN A 147 -16.35 -6.69 -7.17
C ASN A 147 -16.02 -8.17 -7.39
N SER A 148 -14.86 -8.49 -7.96
CA SER A 148 -14.39 -9.87 -8.11
C SER A 148 -14.36 -10.58 -6.75
N PRO A 149 -14.99 -11.76 -6.62
CA PRO A 149 -14.89 -12.56 -5.39
C PRO A 149 -13.51 -13.24 -5.25
N ASN A 150 -12.70 -13.22 -6.32
CA ASN A 150 -11.42 -13.92 -6.39
C ASN A 150 -10.22 -13.05 -6.01
N VAL A 151 -10.44 -11.74 -5.80
CA VAL A 151 -9.38 -10.80 -5.43
C VAL A 151 -8.78 -11.14 -4.06
N LYS A 152 -7.45 -11.21 -4.00
CA LYS A 152 -6.67 -11.47 -2.80
C LYS A 152 -5.71 -10.33 -2.54
N PHE A 153 -5.68 -9.89 -1.29
CA PHE A 153 -4.80 -8.83 -0.81
C PHE A 153 -3.83 -9.39 0.22
N THR A 154 -2.54 -9.17 0.02
CA THR A 154 -1.49 -9.54 0.98
C THR A 154 -0.67 -8.31 1.34
N ILE A 155 -0.66 -7.93 2.62
CA ILE A 155 0.12 -6.81 3.14
C ILE A 155 1.26 -7.31 4.00
N ARG A 156 2.47 -6.80 3.78
CA ARG A 156 3.70 -7.18 4.50
C ARG A 156 4.70 -6.04 4.53
N SER A 157 5.71 -6.11 5.40
CA SER A 157 6.87 -5.22 5.33
C SER A 157 7.95 -5.80 4.41
N LEU A 158 8.70 -4.95 3.68
CA LEU A 158 9.75 -5.37 2.74
C LEU A 158 11.08 -5.74 3.40
N ASN A 159 11.48 -5.05 4.47
CA ASN A 159 12.89 -5.01 4.89
C ASN A 159 13.30 -6.08 5.91
N ASN A 160 12.46 -7.07 6.24
CA ASN A 160 12.91 -8.09 7.19
C ASN A 160 12.17 -9.44 7.07
N PRO A 161 12.85 -10.53 6.68
CA PRO A 161 12.32 -11.90 6.77
C PRO A 161 11.93 -12.31 8.20
N GLN A 162 12.45 -11.60 9.22
CA GLN A 162 12.16 -11.84 10.64
C GLN A 162 11.04 -10.97 11.22
N GLY A 163 10.30 -10.21 10.41
CA GLY A 163 8.99 -9.67 10.81
C GLY A 163 9.03 -8.59 11.90
N ASP A 164 9.69 -7.47 11.64
CA ASP A 164 9.59 -6.30 12.54
C ASP A 164 8.21 -5.65 12.51
N VAL A 165 7.36 -6.01 11.54
CA VAL A 165 5.97 -5.55 11.47
C VAL A 165 5.02 -6.72 11.29
N SER A 166 4.09 -6.85 12.23
CA SER A 166 2.99 -7.83 12.22
C SER A 166 1.69 -7.14 11.82
N CYS A 167 0.96 -7.66 10.82
CA CYS A 167 -0.33 -7.10 10.41
C CYS A 167 -1.48 -8.09 10.62
N SER A 168 -2.65 -7.59 10.99
CA SER A 168 -3.90 -8.34 11.07
C SER A 168 -4.44 -8.68 9.68
N SER A 169 -5.37 -9.64 9.62
CA SER A 169 -6.19 -9.85 8.44
C SER A 169 -6.94 -8.55 8.05
N PRO A 170 -7.02 -8.21 6.76
CA PRO A 170 -7.73 -7.01 6.32
C PRO A 170 -9.23 -7.11 6.58
N VAL A 171 -9.83 -6.03 7.08
CA VAL A 171 -11.27 -5.88 7.27
C VAL A 171 -11.85 -5.01 6.15
N ALA A 172 -12.89 -5.51 5.48
CA ALA A 172 -13.56 -4.81 4.38
C ALA A 172 -14.75 -3.98 4.87
N VAL A 173 -14.86 -2.74 4.39
CA VAL A 173 -16.02 -1.86 4.58
C VAL A 173 -16.45 -1.33 3.22
N THR A 174 -17.64 -1.73 2.78
CA THR A 174 -18.21 -1.32 1.48
C THR A 174 -19.15 -0.13 1.66
N LYS A 175 -18.97 0.90 0.82
CA LYS A 175 -19.84 2.08 0.72
C LYS A 175 -20.16 2.33 -0.75
N GLY A 176 -21.37 1.96 -1.17
CA GLY A 176 -21.74 1.99 -2.59
C GLY A 176 -20.92 0.97 -3.38
N THR A 177 -20.25 1.41 -4.44
CA THR A 177 -19.35 0.58 -5.26
C THR A 177 -17.91 0.49 -4.73
N LEU A 178 -17.57 1.30 -3.72
CA LEU A 178 -16.21 1.39 -3.20
C LEU A 178 -16.07 0.52 -1.95
N THR A 179 -15.14 -0.43 -1.99
CA THR A 179 -14.76 -1.21 -0.81
C THR A 179 -13.41 -0.73 -0.30
N THR A 180 -13.37 -0.35 0.97
CA THR A 180 -12.14 -0.01 1.69
C THR A 180 -11.71 -1.19 2.54
N TYR A 181 -10.48 -1.65 2.35
CA TYR A 181 -9.85 -2.64 3.21
C TYR A 181 -8.95 -1.92 4.20
N THR A 182 -8.91 -2.38 5.44
CA THR A 182 -8.00 -1.86 6.47
C THR A 182 -7.38 -3.00 7.25
N ALA A 183 -6.06 -2.97 7.40
CA ALA A 183 -5.31 -3.88 8.26
C ALA A 183 -4.64 -3.08 9.38
N GLN A 184 -4.71 -3.59 10.61
CA GLN A 184 -3.96 -3.03 11.72
C GLN A 184 -2.59 -3.68 11.75
N CYS A 185 -1.54 -2.89 11.83
CA CYS A 185 -0.16 -3.34 11.87
C CYS A 185 0.54 -2.85 13.14
N HIS A 186 1.52 -3.60 13.60
CA HIS A 186 2.31 -3.33 14.79
C HIS A 186 3.78 -3.51 14.46
N LYS A 187 4.58 -2.46 14.70
CA LYS A 187 6.03 -2.54 14.66
C LYS A 187 6.53 -3.09 16.00
N GLU A 188 7.09 -4.29 15.97
CA GLU A 188 7.65 -4.96 17.13
C GLU A 188 8.85 -4.15 17.69
N ASN A 189 9.07 -4.22 19.01
CA ASN A 189 10.18 -3.54 19.69
C ASN A 189 10.30 -2.02 19.42
N PHE A 190 9.20 -1.34 19.07
CA PHE A 190 9.21 0.09 18.81
C PHE A 190 9.42 0.93 20.09
N CYS A 191 10.29 1.94 20.03
CA CYS A 191 10.52 2.88 21.12
C CYS A 191 9.83 4.22 20.83
N PRO A 192 8.74 4.58 21.56
CA PRO A 192 7.99 5.83 21.33
C PRO A 192 8.79 7.12 21.52
N PHE A 193 9.89 7.06 22.27
CA PHE A 193 10.69 8.22 22.68
C PHE A 193 11.89 8.46 21.77
N ALA A 194 12.30 7.44 21.00
CA ALA A 194 13.48 7.50 20.17
C ALA A 194 13.19 8.14 18.80
N GLU A 195 14.21 8.74 18.20
CA GLU A 195 14.13 9.17 16.81
C GLU A 195 14.16 7.95 15.87
N GLU A 196 13.26 7.93 14.90
CA GLU A 196 13.25 6.89 13.87
C GLU A 196 14.32 7.18 12.81
N HIS A 197 15.25 6.24 12.63
CA HIS A 197 16.35 6.36 11.66
C HIS A 197 16.08 5.62 10.33
N GLN A 198 15.17 4.65 10.33
CA GLN A 198 14.80 3.88 9.14
C GLN A 198 13.27 3.88 8.96
N PRO A 199 12.77 4.13 7.74
CA PRO A 199 11.34 4.10 7.48
C PRO A 199 10.81 2.66 7.53
N ILE A 200 9.51 2.57 7.74
CA ILE A 200 8.75 1.35 7.56
C ILE A 200 8.36 1.27 6.09
N ASP A 201 8.87 0.25 5.40
CA ASP A 201 8.52 -0.04 4.02
C ASP A 201 7.41 -1.10 3.99
N MET A 202 6.20 -0.66 3.70
CA MET A 202 5.02 -1.52 3.53
C MET A 202 4.82 -1.87 2.06
N PHE A 203 4.41 -3.10 1.82
CA PHE A 203 4.11 -3.65 0.50
C PHE A 203 2.73 -4.29 0.52
N LEU A 204 1.88 -3.85 -0.40
CA LEU A 204 0.59 -4.44 -0.68
C LEU A 204 0.66 -5.14 -2.04
N GLU A 205 0.40 -6.43 -2.02
CA GLU A 205 0.26 -7.31 -3.16
C GLU A 205 -1.22 -7.57 -3.42
N VAL A 206 -1.61 -7.52 -4.69
CA VAL A 206 -2.98 -7.73 -5.13
C VAL A 206 -2.97 -8.71 -6.29
N ILE A 207 -3.74 -9.79 -6.14
CA ILE A 207 -3.94 -10.79 -7.19
C ILE A 207 -5.43 -10.95 -7.41
N ASP A 208 -5.90 -10.71 -8.62
CA ASP A 208 -7.26 -11.07 -9.04
C ASP A 208 -7.18 -12.06 -10.20
N GLU A 209 -7.55 -13.32 -9.93
CA GLU A 209 -7.37 -14.45 -10.84
C GLU A 209 -5.92 -14.62 -11.34
N VAL A 210 -5.57 -13.99 -12.45
CA VAL A 210 -4.24 -14.03 -13.09
C VAL A 210 -3.58 -12.66 -13.18
N GLU A 211 -4.21 -11.63 -12.63
CA GLU A 211 -3.77 -10.25 -12.76
C GLU A 211 -3.11 -9.80 -11.46
N TYR A 212 -1.95 -9.19 -11.60
CA TYR A 212 -1.06 -8.83 -10.52
C TYR A 212 -0.87 -7.32 -10.48
N GLU A 213 -1.12 -6.74 -9.30
CA GLU A 213 -0.73 -5.38 -8.96
C GLU A 213 0.03 -5.37 -7.64
N ASN A 214 0.85 -4.34 -7.47
CA ASN A 214 1.39 -4.02 -6.17
C ASN A 214 1.41 -2.51 -5.91
N CYS A 215 1.57 -2.16 -4.65
CA CYS A 215 1.98 -0.82 -4.27
C CYS A 215 2.82 -0.86 -3.01
N THR A 216 3.69 0.14 -2.89
CA THR A 216 4.55 0.35 -1.73
C THR A 216 4.16 1.64 -1.03
N SER A 217 4.41 1.69 0.27
CA SER A 217 4.34 2.92 1.05
C SER A 217 5.50 2.91 2.04
N SER A 218 6.30 3.97 2.03
CA SER A 218 7.46 4.15 2.89
C SER A 218 7.22 5.36 3.79
N PHE A 219 7.31 5.17 5.10
CA PHE A 219 7.01 6.23 6.06
C PHE A 219 7.71 6.03 7.41
N PHE A 220 7.93 7.11 8.14
CA PHE A 220 8.15 7.04 9.58
C PHE A 220 6.81 7.12 10.32
N ILE A 221 6.71 6.54 11.53
CA ILE A 221 5.49 6.66 12.33
C ILE A 221 5.15 8.13 12.58
N ARG A 222 6.16 8.96 12.90
CA ARG A 222 5.99 10.43 13.06
C ARG A 222 5.31 11.12 11.88
N ASP A 223 5.49 10.62 10.64
CA ASP A 223 4.91 11.22 9.43
C ASP A 223 3.44 10.87 9.24
N ILE A 224 3.02 9.70 9.74
CA ILE A 224 1.66 9.19 9.60
C ILE A 224 0.81 9.43 10.85
N ILE A 225 1.31 10.20 11.82
CA ILE A 225 0.56 10.56 13.03
C ILE A 225 -0.69 11.36 12.66
N LYS A 226 -1.85 10.84 13.08
CA LYS A 226 -3.14 11.50 13.08
C LYS A 226 -3.85 11.16 14.40
N PRO A 227 -3.82 12.06 15.39
CA PRO A 227 -4.48 11.82 16.68
C PRO A 227 -5.98 11.57 16.50
N ASP A 228 -6.59 10.87 17.47
CA ASP A 228 -8.05 10.88 17.58
C ASP A 228 -8.54 12.30 17.97
N PRO A 229 -9.82 12.64 17.73
CA PRO A 229 -10.36 13.94 18.14
C PRO A 229 -10.35 14.14 19.67
N PRO A 230 -10.10 15.36 20.18
CA PRO A 230 -10.22 15.69 21.60
C PRO A 230 -11.63 15.45 22.16
N GLN A 231 -11.72 15.11 23.45
CA GLN A 231 -13.01 15.03 24.14
C GLN A 231 -13.39 16.40 24.67
N CYS A 232 -14.28 17.09 23.95
CA CYS A 232 -14.66 18.47 24.26
C CYS A 232 -15.93 18.57 25.10
N HIS A 233 -15.87 19.38 26.15
CA HIS A 233 -16.97 19.66 27.07
C HIS A 233 -17.21 21.17 27.19
N TYR A 234 -18.47 21.58 27.10
CA TYR A 234 -18.90 22.98 27.19
C TYR A 234 -19.59 23.26 28.51
N VAL A 235 -19.01 24.17 29.31
CA VAL A 235 -19.63 24.58 30.58
C VAL A 235 -20.33 25.91 30.39
N ALA A 236 -21.65 25.83 30.14
CA ALA A 236 -22.48 26.96 29.75
C ALA A 236 -22.58 28.10 30.80
N SER A 237 -22.33 27.82 32.08
CA SER A 237 -22.55 28.77 33.17
C SER A 237 -21.57 29.94 33.21
N ASN A 238 -20.38 29.80 32.60
CA ASN A 238 -19.35 30.85 32.59
C ASN A 238 -18.72 31.10 31.21
N GLY A 239 -19.18 30.43 30.15
CA GLY A 239 -18.62 30.55 28.79
C GLY A 239 -17.26 29.88 28.61
N THR A 240 -16.86 28.99 29.53
CA THR A 240 -15.61 28.22 29.41
C THR A 240 -15.87 26.96 28.60
N VAL A 241 -15.03 26.74 27.60
CA VAL A 241 -14.97 25.46 26.87
C VAL A 241 -13.68 24.77 27.30
N THR A 242 -13.76 23.48 27.60
CA THR A 242 -12.59 22.67 27.98
C THR A 242 -12.53 21.40 27.14
N TRP A 243 -11.34 20.85 26.95
CA TRP A 243 -11.18 19.57 26.28
C TRP A 243 -10.02 18.77 26.87
N THR A 244 -10.08 17.45 26.71
CA THR A 244 -8.99 16.56 27.12
C THR A 244 -8.29 15.94 25.92
N TYR A 245 -7.03 15.57 26.14
CA TYR A 245 -6.27 14.76 25.20
C TYR A 245 -7.06 13.48 24.88
N PRO A 246 -6.99 12.99 23.63
CA PRO A 246 -7.59 11.71 23.28
C PRO A 246 -6.97 10.60 24.14
N ARG A 247 -7.80 9.66 24.60
CA ARG A 247 -7.34 8.53 25.45
C ARG A 247 -6.32 7.63 24.75
N THR A 248 -6.32 7.65 23.42
CA THR A 248 -5.40 6.90 22.57
C THR A 248 -4.07 7.60 22.37
N TRP A 249 -3.90 8.85 22.77
CA TRP A 249 -2.64 9.58 22.56
C TRP A 249 -1.51 9.06 23.45
N SER A 250 -0.27 9.21 22.98
CA SER A 250 0.93 8.80 23.73
C SER A 250 1.05 9.54 25.06
N THR A 251 1.54 8.82 26.09
CA THR A 251 1.79 9.39 27.42
C THR A 251 3.27 9.31 27.77
N PRO A 252 3.80 10.25 28.59
CA PRO A 252 3.10 11.37 29.20
C PRO A 252 2.89 12.56 28.24
N ASN A 253 1.81 13.33 28.44
CA ASN A 253 1.48 14.51 27.60
C ASN A 253 2.56 15.61 27.67
N SER A 254 3.40 15.62 28.72
CA SER A 254 4.54 16.52 28.82
C SER A 254 5.63 16.21 27.80
N TYR A 255 5.76 14.95 27.37
CA TYR A 255 6.70 14.53 26.33
C TYR A 255 6.05 14.51 24.94
N PHE A 256 4.77 14.13 24.86
CA PHE A 256 3.98 14.13 23.63
C PHE A 256 2.93 15.25 23.68
N PRO A 257 3.30 16.54 23.59
CA PRO A 257 2.33 17.63 23.62
C PRO A 257 1.54 17.70 22.31
N LEU A 258 0.25 18.00 22.44
CA LEU A 258 -0.62 18.34 21.31
C LEU A 258 -0.84 19.85 21.23
N THR A 259 -0.99 20.35 20.00
CA THR A 259 -1.59 21.64 19.71
C THR A 259 -3.03 21.42 19.25
N PHE A 260 -3.92 22.33 19.65
CA PHE A 260 -5.34 22.29 19.33
C PHE A 260 -5.72 23.41 18.38
N LYS A 261 -6.68 23.14 17.51
CA LYS A 261 -7.37 24.17 16.72
C LYS A 261 -8.83 24.21 17.13
N VAL A 262 -9.28 25.40 17.50
CA VAL A 262 -10.63 25.64 17.99
C VAL A 262 -11.42 26.38 16.93
N LYS A 263 -12.60 25.87 16.61
CA LYS A 263 -13.56 26.48 15.70
C LYS A 263 -14.77 26.91 16.50
N VAL A 264 -15.08 28.20 16.44
CA VAL A 264 -16.23 28.80 17.12
C VAL A 264 -17.16 29.41 16.09
N LYS A 265 -18.44 29.02 16.15
CA LYS A 265 -19.51 29.61 15.36
C LYS A 265 -20.55 30.21 16.29
N SER A 266 -20.73 31.52 16.22
CA SER A 266 -21.73 32.23 17.01
C SER A 266 -22.90 32.70 16.12
N PRO A 267 -24.13 32.81 16.62
CA PRO A 267 -25.28 33.25 15.84
C PRO A 267 -25.13 34.67 15.26
N LYS A 268 -24.37 35.53 15.95
CA LYS A 268 -24.19 36.96 15.63
C LYS A 268 -22.81 37.30 15.05
N ARG A 269 -21.89 36.33 14.88
CA ARG A 269 -20.51 36.59 14.44
C ARG A 269 -20.08 35.59 13.37
N SER A 270 -19.14 36.02 12.52
CA SER A 270 -18.47 35.13 11.59
C SER A 270 -17.76 33.99 12.31
N LYS A 271 -17.64 32.86 11.59
CA LYS A 271 -16.87 31.69 12.03
C LYS A 271 -15.43 32.11 12.33
N LYS A 272 -14.93 31.77 13.52
CA LYS A 272 -13.55 32.03 13.93
C LYS A 272 -12.82 30.72 14.16
N GLU A 273 -11.58 30.64 13.70
CA GLU A 273 -10.67 29.52 13.94
C GLU A 273 -9.34 30.07 14.47
N PHE A 274 -8.80 29.45 15.51
CA PHE A 274 -7.50 29.80 16.09
C PHE A 274 -6.87 28.57 16.76
N ASP A 275 -5.54 28.60 16.85
CA ASP A 275 -4.76 27.52 17.45
C ASP A 275 -4.41 27.88 18.91
N THR A 276 -4.29 26.87 19.77
CA THR A 276 -3.91 27.00 21.18
C THR A 276 -3.24 25.73 21.69
N GLU A 277 -2.38 25.86 22.69
CA GLU A 277 -1.78 24.73 23.42
C GLU A 277 -2.54 24.41 24.71
N GLU A 278 -3.40 25.35 25.13
CA GLU A 278 -4.24 25.20 26.30
C GLU A 278 -5.37 24.19 26.04
N GLN A 279 -5.82 23.55 27.12
CA GLN A 279 -6.95 22.63 27.11
C GLN A 279 -8.30 23.31 27.38
N TRP A 280 -8.34 24.64 27.22
CA TRP A 280 -9.51 25.44 27.48
C TRP A 280 -9.50 26.75 26.68
N VAL A 281 -10.68 27.36 26.54
CA VAL A 281 -10.82 28.74 26.07
C VAL A 281 -12.00 29.44 26.74
N GLN A 282 -11.84 30.74 26.95
CA GLN A 282 -12.92 31.61 27.42
C GLN A 282 -13.66 32.25 26.23
N LEU A 283 -14.96 32.05 26.15
CA LEU A 283 -15.80 32.73 25.15
C LEU A 283 -16.46 33.98 25.74
N PRO A 284 -16.62 35.06 24.95
CA PRO A 284 -17.37 36.24 25.38
C PRO A 284 -18.86 35.90 25.60
N ALA A 285 -19.40 36.18 26.79
CA ALA A 285 -20.80 35.90 27.14
C ALA A 285 -21.81 36.91 26.53
N PRO A 286 -23.11 36.55 26.34
CA PRO A 286 -23.69 35.21 26.23
C PRO A 286 -24.31 34.97 24.85
N GLY A 287 -23.97 33.85 24.22
CA GLY A 287 -24.69 33.33 23.06
C GLY A 287 -24.34 31.87 22.84
N PRO A 288 -25.26 31.04 22.30
CA PRO A 288 -24.98 29.64 22.03
C PRO A 288 -23.92 29.57 20.94
N ALA A 289 -22.66 29.37 21.34
CA ALA A 289 -21.57 29.19 20.42
C ALA A 289 -21.40 27.70 20.16
N GLU A 290 -21.46 27.31 18.89
CA GLU A 290 -21.08 25.97 18.49
C GLU A 290 -19.56 25.90 18.45
N VAL A 291 -18.98 24.98 19.21
CA VAL A 291 -17.53 24.83 19.33
C VAL A 291 -17.11 23.42 18.90
N TRP A 292 -16.03 23.35 18.14
CA TRP A 292 -15.35 22.11 17.77
C TRP A 292 -13.86 22.28 17.98
N VAL A 293 -13.20 21.17 18.32
CA VAL A 293 -11.75 21.14 18.56
C VAL A 293 -11.15 19.98 17.78
N GLN A 294 -9.99 20.20 17.18
CA GLN A 294 -9.16 19.13 16.61
C GLN A 294 -7.74 19.27 17.18
N ALA A 295 -6.97 18.19 17.13
CA ALA A 295 -5.60 18.13 17.66
C ALA A 295 -4.59 17.73 16.58
N ARG A 296 -3.34 18.11 16.79
CA ARG A 296 -2.17 17.68 16.02
C ARG A 296 -0.98 17.59 16.97
N ASP A 297 0.00 16.75 16.64
CA ASP A 297 1.30 16.80 17.28
C ASP A 297 1.86 18.25 17.27
N ARG A 298 2.39 18.70 18.40
CA ARG A 298 2.99 20.04 18.52
C ARG A 298 4.41 20.08 17.98
N CYS A 299 5.18 19.03 18.22
CA CYS A 299 6.60 18.95 17.92
C CYS A 299 6.88 18.53 16.47
N TYR A 300 5.87 17.95 15.78
CA TYR A 300 5.98 17.52 14.39
C TYR A 300 4.79 17.97 13.55
N LEU A 301 5.03 18.25 12.27
CA LEU A 301 3.99 18.69 11.33
C LEU A 301 3.19 17.51 10.77
N SER A 302 2.48 16.81 11.66
CA SER A 302 1.65 15.65 11.31
C SER A 302 0.24 16.06 10.83
N SER A 303 -0.62 15.08 10.57
CA SER A 303 -2.02 15.35 10.21
C SER A 303 -2.83 15.85 11.41
N TRP A 304 -3.77 16.77 11.16
CA TRP A 304 -4.80 17.11 12.13
C TRP A 304 -5.77 15.93 12.32
N SER A 305 -6.25 15.73 13.54
CA SER A 305 -7.38 14.86 13.84
C SER A 305 -8.62 15.33 13.08
N GLU A 306 -9.63 14.48 13.01
CA GLU A 306 -10.97 14.98 12.69
C GLU A 306 -11.42 16.00 13.76
N TRP A 307 -12.38 16.85 13.40
CA TRP A 307 -13.04 17.70 14.39
C TRP A 307 -13.76 16.83 15.43
N SER A 308 -13.70 17.25 16.70
CA SER A 308 -14.50 16.65 17.77
C SER A 308 -15.98 16.67 17.42
N SER A 309 -16.79 15.91 18.15
CA SER A 309 -18.21 16.24 18.22
C SER A 309 -18.40 17.68 18.73
N LEU A 310 -19.57 18.26 18.45
CA LEU A 310 -19.95 19.55 19.03
C LEU A 310 -19.74 19.50 20.55
N CYS A 311 -18.99 20.46 21.10
CA CYS A 311 -18.75 20.56 22.53
C CYS A 311 -20.09 20.72 23.24
N ARG A 312 -20.38 19.83 24.19
CA ARG A 312 -21.62 19.81 24.98
C ARG A 312 -21.32 19.95 26.46
#